data_AF-A0A356X2N4-F1
#
_entry.id   AF-A0A356X2N4-F1
#
_cell.length_a   1.000
_cell.length_b   1.000
_cell.length_c   1.000
_cell.angle_alpha   90.00
_cell.angle_beta   90.00
_cell.angle_gamma   90.00
#
_symmetry.space_group_name_H-M   'P 1'
#
loop_
_entity.id
_entity.type
_entity.pdbx_description
1 polymer ?
#
loop_
_entity_poly.entity_id
_entity_poly.type
_entity_poly.pdbx_seq_one_letter_code
_entity_poly.pdbx_strand_id
1 'polypeptide(L)' 'MFADKIILCLDADAQKKQDAIAEALMAYDKRVYYVRPPSDGRDWGDMTPKEVESHMSQVMEYTKATRLNNLIGSL' A
#
# COMPACT_ATOMS: atom_id res chain seq x y z
N MET A 1 13.89 -13.67 -13.01
CA MET A 1 12.56 -13.18 -13.40
C MET A 1 12.14 -12.18 -12.33
N PHE A 2 12.02 -10.89 -12.65
CA PHE A 2 11.57 -9.89 -11.67
C PHE A 2 10.08 -10.11 -11.40
N ALA A 3 9.63 -9.87 -10.18
CA ALA A 3 8.22 -10.03 -9.83
C ALA A 3 7.35 -9.09 -10.69
N ASP A 4 6.33 -9.65 -11.36
CA ASP A 4 5.34 -8.87 -12.11
C ASP A 4 4.32 -8.17 -11.20
N LYS A 5 4.22 -8.65 -9.95
CA LYS A 5 3.35 -8.14 -8.90
C LYS A 5 4.19 -7.65 -7.72
N ILE A 6 4.01 -6.39 -7.36
CA ILE A 6 4.63 -5.77 -6.18
C ILE A 6 3.53 -5.33 -5.22
N ILE A 7 3.64 -5.69 -3.94
CA ILE A 7 2.69 -5.30 -2.89
C ILE A 7 3.40 -4.33 -1.96
N LEU A 8 2.83 -3.14 -1.81
CA LEU A 8 3.30 -2.09 -0.91
C LEU A 8 2.60 -2.21 0.44
N CYS A 9 3.38 -2.32 1.51
CA CYS A 9 2.89 -2.38 2.89
C CYS A 9 3.67 -1.34 3.68
N LEU A 10 3.15 -0.10 3.68
CA LEU A 10 3.73 1.03 4.39
C LEU A 10 2.82 1.41 5.55
N ASP A 11 3.39 2.03 6.58
CA ASP A 11 2.63 2.59 7.70
C ASP A 11 1.73 3.77 7.23
N ALA A 12 0.73 4.10 8.04
CA ALA A 12 -0.29 5.09 7.70
C ALA A 12 0.31 6.49 7.43
N ASP A 13 1.35 6.88 8.17
CA ASP A 13 2.04 8.15 8.02
C ASP A 13 2.86 8.26 6.72
N ALA A 14 3.23 7.12 6.14
CA ALA A 14 4.03 7.01 4.94
C ALA A 14 3.20 6.95 3.64
N GLN A 15 1.89 7.25 3.69
CA GLN A 15 1.00 7.21 2.51
C GLN A 15 1.53 8.01 1.31
N LYS A 16 2.10 9.22 1.55
CA LYS A 16 2.69 10.04 0.48
C LYS A 16 3.88 9.35 -0.20
N LYS A 17 4.68 8.60 0.57
CA LYS A 17 5.81 7.82 0.06
C LYS A 17 5.31 6.60 -0.72
N GLN A 18 4.26 5.94 -0.24
CA GLN A 18 3.62 4.83 -0.96
C GLN A 18 3.18 5.27 -2.35
N ASP A 19 2.50 6.43 -2.44
CA ASP A 19 2.03 6.93 -3.73
C ASP A 19 3.20 7.20 -4.69
N ALA A 20 4.28 7.83 -4.21
CA ALA A 20 5.47 8.10 -5.01
C ALA A 20 6.18 6.80 -5.49
N ILE A 21 6.30 5.80 -4.61
CA ILE A 21 6.87 4.49 -4.94
C ILE A 21 6.01 3.77 -5.96
N ALA A 22 4.68 3.78 -5.79
CA ALA A 22 3.75 3.14 -6.70
C ALA A 22 3.84 3.74 -8.11
N GLU A 23 3.93 5.07 -8.22
CA GLU A 23 4.09 5.73 -9.51
C GLU A 23 5.41 5.37 -10.20
N ALA A 24 6.51 5.35 -9.45
CA ALA A 24 7.80 4.95 -9.99
C ALA A 24 7.77 3.50 -10.50
N LEU A 25 7.16 2.57 -9.75
CA LEU A 25 7.06 1.16 -10.13
C LEU A 25 6.14 0.93 -11.34
N MET A 26 4.99 1.61 -11.40
CA MET A 26 4.10 1.54 -12.56
C MET A 26 4.77 2.08 -13.84
N ALA A 27 5.67 3.06 -13.74
CA ALA A 27 6.43 3.56 -14.89
C ALA A 27 7.38 2.50 -15.50
N TYR A 28 7.76 1.48 -14.72
CA TYR A 28 8.51 0.32 -15.19
C TYR A 28 7.62 -0.87 -15.58
N ASP A 29 6.34 -0.61 -15.91
CA ASP A 29 5.36 -1.62 -16.31
C ASP A 29 5.16 -2.73 -15.26
N LYS A 30 5.19 -2.35 -13.98
CA LYS A 30 4.92 -3.26 -12.86
C LYS A 30 3.48 -3.11 -12.37
N ARG A 31 2.86 -4.24 -12.02
CA ARG A 31 1.55 -4.24 -11.36
C ARG A 31 1.75 -3.99 -9.88
N VAL A 32 1.32 -2.82 -9.43
CA VAL A 32 1.46 -2.40 -8.04
C VAL A 32 0.16 -2.63 -7.31
N TYR A 33 0.27 -3.21 -6.13
CA TYR A 33 -0.80 -3.41 -5.19
C TYR A 33 -0.40 -2.80 -3.85
N TYR A 34 -1.38 -2.60 -2.98
CA TYR A 34 -1.11 -2.13 -1.62
C TYR A 34 -2.05 -2.82 -0.64
N VAL A 35 -1.61 -2.86 0.61
CA VAL A 35 -2.44 -3.24 1.75
C VAL A 35 -2.74 -1.97 2.54
N ARG A 36 -3.99 -1.80 2.98
CA ARG A 36 -4.32 -0.65 3.84
C ARG A 36 -3.57 -0.79 5.16
N PRO A 37 -2.87 0.28 5.61
CA PRO A 37 -2.26 0.28 6.91
C PRO A 37 -3.31 0.12 8.01
N PRO A 38 -2.92 -0.36 9.20
CA PRO A 38 -3.82 -0.46 10.34
C PRO A 38 -4.43 0.92 10.66
N SER A 39 -5.74 0.96 10.88
CA SER A 39 -6.48 2.21 11.13
C SER A 39 -6.58 2.58 12.61
N ASP A 40 -6.03 1.75 13.49
CA ASP A 40 -6.10 1.89 14.95
C ASP A 40 -4.89 2.62 15.55
N GLY A 41 -4.05 3.22 14.69
CA GLY A 41 -2.85 3.96 15.11
C GLY A 41 -1.67 3.07 15.48
N ARG A 42 -1.76 1.76 15.23
CA ARG A 42 -0.63 0.82 15.33
C ARG A 42 0.15 0.78 14.03
N ASP A 43 1.46 0.63 14.14
CA ASP A 43 2.33 0.39 12.99
C ASP A 43 2.42 -1.12 12.71
N TRP A 44 2.92 -1.50 11.53
CA TRP A 44 3.10 -2.92 11.18
C TRP A 44 3.98 -3.67 12.21
N GLY A 45 4.91 -2.98 12.86
CA GLY A 45 5.79 -3.53 13.89
C GLY A 45 5.09 -3.87 15.22
N ASP A 46 3.93 -3.28 15.48
CA ASP A 46 3.15 -3.52 16.72
C ASP A 46 2.18 -4.71 16.59
N MET A 47 2.02 -5.24 15.38
CA MET A 47 1.08 -6.30 15.07
C MET A 47 1.70 -7.69 15.23
N THR A 48 0.91 -8.65 15.71
CA THR A 48 1.30 -10.05 15.67
C THR A 48 1.32 -10.58 14.24
N PRO A 49 2.10 -11.64 13.93
CA PRO A 49 2.13 -12.22 12.58
C PRO A 49 0.74 -12.60 12.04
N LYS A 50 -0.16 -13.06 12.91
CA LYS A 50 -1.53 -13.42 12.55
C LYS A 50 -2.38 -12.20 12.15
N GLU A 51 -2.20 -11.08 12.83
CA GLU A 51 -2.86 -9.83 12.47
C GLU A 51 -2.33 -9.30 11.14
N VAL A 52 -1.01 -9.35 10.92
CA VAL A 52 -0.39 -8.99 9.64
C VAL A 52 -0.94 -9.87 8.51
N GLU A 53 -1.00 -11.18 8.68
CA GLU A 53 -1.58 -12.10 7.69
C GLU A 53 -3.03 -11.75 7.33
N SER A 54 -3.85 -11.39 8.33
CA SER A 54 -5.22 -10.95 8.11
C SER A 54 -5.29 -9.71 7.23
N HIS A 55 -4.42 -8.72 7.45
CA HIS A 55 -4.35 -7.53 6.60
C HIS A 55 -3.82 -7.86 5.19
N MET A 56 -2.79 -8.72 5.09
CA MET A 56 -2.22 -9.14 3.81
C MET A 56 -3.20 -9.91 2.92
N SER A 57 -4.30 -10.41 3.47
CA SER A 57 -5.39 -11.01 2.68
C SER A 57 -6.22 -9.98 1.90
N GLN A 58 -6.16 -8.70 2.29
CA GLN A 58 -6.95 -7.59 1.73
C GLN A 58 -6.11 -6.73 0.76
N VAL A 59 -5.49 -7.37 -0.22
CA VAL A 59 -4.64 -6.69 -1.20
C VAL A 59 -5.50 -5.93 -2.22
N MET A 60 -5.25 -4.64 -2.37
CA MET A 60 -5.94 -3.77 -3.33
C MET A 60 -5.00 -3.38 -4.47
N GLU A 61 -5.52 -3.28 -5.70
CA GLU A 61 -4.73 -2.78 -6.83
C GLU A 61 -4.51 -1.28 -6.73
N TYR A 62 -3.26 -0.85 -6.94
CA TYR A 62 -2.93 0.57 -6.97
C TYR A 62 -3.18 1.10 -8.38
N THR A 63 -4.06 2.08 -8.49
CA THR A 63 -4.41 2.73 -9.76
C THR A 63 -4.36 4.25 -9.62
N LYS A 64 -4.48 4.97 -10.75
CA LYS A 64 -4.65 6.43 -10.71
C LYS A 64 -5.88 6.87 -9.88
N ALA A 65 -6.94 6.05 -9.86
CA ALA A 65 -8.12 6.31 -9.03
C ALA A 65 -7.81 6.15 -7.54
N THR A 66 -6.98 5.17 -7.16
CA THR A 66 -6.50 4.98 -5.78
C THR A 66 -5.78 6.24 -5.29
N ARG A 67 -4.85 6.78 -6.10
CA ARG A 67 -4.15 8.03 -5.79
C ARG A 67 -5.10 9.20 -5.59
N LEU A 68 -6.06 9.37 -6.48
CA LEU A 68 -7.04 10.45 -6.39
C LEU A 68 -7.86 10.35 -5.09
N ASN A 69 -8.32 9.16 -4.73
CA ASN A 69 -9.06 8.93 -3.49
C ASN A 69 -8.21 9.20 -2.24
N ASN A 70 -6.94 8.82 -2.25
CA ASN A 70 -6.02 9.12 -1.15
C ASN A 70 -5.80 10.63 -0.98
N LEU A 71 -5.68 11.36 -2.09
CA LEU A 71 -5.57 12.83 -2.07
C LEU A 71 -6.83 13.48 -1.51
N ILE A 72 -8.01 13.06 -1.96
CA ILE A 72 -9.29 13.59 -1.49
C ILE A 72 -9.53 13.28 -0.01
N GLY A 73 -9.26 12.04 0.43
CA GLY A 73 -9.44 11.64 1.83
C GLY A 73 -8.41 12.24 2.80
N SER A 74 -7.35 12.85 2.28
CA SER A 74 -6.31 13.54 3.06
C SER A 74 -6.51 15.06 3.17
N LEU A 75 -7.53 15.61 2.51
CA LEU A 75 -7.98 17.02 2.60
C LEU A 75 -9.06 17.16 3.67
#